data_AF-A0A1I8EW16-F1
#
_entry.id   AF-A0A1I8EW16-F1
#
_cell.length_a   1.000
_cell.length_b   1.000
_cell.length_c   1.000
_cell.angle_alpha   90.00
_cell.angle_beta   90.00
_cell.angle_gamma   90.00
#
_symmetry.space_group_name_H-M   'P 1'
#
loop_
_entity.id
_entity.type
_entity.pdbx_description
1 polymer ?
#
loop_
_entity_poly.entity_id
_entity_poly.type
_entity_poly.pdbx_seq_one_letter_code
_entity_poly.pdbx_strand_id
1 'polypeptide(L)'
;MAGNSIDFDPYELLDLKPECTDTQIVKAFRKAALKWHPDKNPGRKQAAQEMFLKISKAFELLSDAAARAAYDHVLAARTAHTIYVRRRQNNESEKRRKLREELERREANVLNVQHEKEKAKRELEKEIQRLRKEGSKLLQRERENIEQEIRKNATVEEQSGDKRLLARYKLRWKRETDQCNYDEDDLRKLFSKYGHISDVIVSSSSRGMAILEFDELVDVVSIVDENDGIEKETGKPDVPIATTCLQKPSSRLRSSEIQRSKPVGKICFFCVKFQLRTLFGPLTNFYN
;
A
#
# COMPACT_ATOMS: atom_id res chain seq x y z
N MET A 1 -15.08 68.98 -50.53
CA MET A 1 -13.68 69.11 -51.01
C MET A 1 -13.19 67.71 -51.30
N ALA A 2 -13.07 67.34 -52.58
CA ALA A 2 -12.51 66.04 -52.97
C ALA A 2 -11.04 66.04 -52.57
N GLY A 3 -10.70 65.35 -51.49
CA GLY A 3 -9.32 65.22 -51.05
C GLY A 3 -8.54 64.48 -52.12
N ASN A 4 -7.40 65.04 -52.55
CA ASN A 4 -6.43 64.36 -53.40
C ASN A 4 -5.84 63.16 -52.62
N SER A 5 -6.55 62.04 -52.55
CA SER A 5 -6.02 60.78 -52.02
C SER A 5 -5.02 60.23 -53.04
N ILE A 6 -3.76 60.13 -52.62
CA ILE A 6 -2.71 59.54 -53.43
C ILE A 6 -2.68 58.04 -53.10
N ASP A 7 -3.11 57.21 -54.04
CA ASP A 7 -3.21 55.74 -53.86
C ASP A 7 -1.87 55.00 -54.10
N PHE A 8 -0.77 55.74 -54.23
CA PHE A 8 0.55 55.22 -54.54
C PHE A 8 1.61 55.89 -53.66
N ASP A 9 2.75 55.24 -53.46
CA ASP A 9 3.86 55.86 -52.74
C ASP A 9 4.65 56.81 -53.66
N PRO A 10 4.67 58.13 -53.40
CA PRO A 10 5.42 59.10 -54.20
C PRO A 10 6.92 58.83 -54.24
N TYR A 11 7.48 58.30 -53.14
CA TYR A 11 8.90 57.99 -53.04
C TYR A 11 9.25 56.78 -53.90
N GLU A 12 8.49 55.69 -53.80
CA GLU A 12 8.71 54.50 -54.63
C GLU A 12 8.48 54.79 -56.13
N LEU A 13 7.48 55.61 -56.47
CA LEU A 13 7.17 55.94 -57.87
C LEU A 13 8.30 56.72 -58.55
N LEU A 14 8.97 57.62 -57.82
CA LEU A 14 10.13 58.38 -58.31
C LEU A 14 11.47 57.67 -58.05
N ASP A 15 11.45 56.48 -57.44
CA ASP A 15 12.64 55.70 -57.07
C ASP A 15 13.57 56.49 -56.13
N LEU A 16 12.97 57.08 -55.09
CA LEU A 16 13.62 57.91 -54.07
C LEU A 16 13.47 57.29 -52.69
N LYS A 17 14.42 57.61 -51.81
CA LYS A 17 14.30 57.33 -50.38
C LYS A 17 13.57 58.49 -49.68
N PRO A 18 12.87 58.26 -48.56
CA PRO A 18 12.24 59.31 -47.77
C PRO A 18 13.20 60.45 -47.35
N GLU A 19 14.49 60.12 -47.20
CA GLU A 19 15.58 61.05 -46.84
C GLU A 19 16.12 61.87 -48.04
N CYS A 20 15.46 61.87 -49.20
CA CYS A 20 15.95 62.55 -50.40
C CYS A 20 15.92 64.07 -50.29
N THR A 21 16.87 64.75 -50.93
CA THR A 21 16.91 66.22 -51.04
C THR A 21 16.00 66.73 -52.16
N ASP A 22 15.58 67.99 -52.09
CA ASP A 22 14.73 68.62 -53.11
C ASP A 22 15.36 68.57 -54.51
N THR A 23 16.69 68.70 -54.57
CA THR A 23 17.47 68.56 -55.81
C THR A 23 17.38 67.15 -56.42
N GLN A 24 17.32 66.11 -55.58
CA GLN A 24 17.14 64.73 -56.02
C GLN A 24 15.71 64.49 -56.52
N ILE A 25 14.70 65.08 -55.86
CA ILE A 25 13.30 65.02 -56.28
C ILE A 25 13.12 65.61 -57.67
N VAL A 26 13.65 66.82 -57.92
CA VAL A 26 13.57 67.47 -59.25
C VAL A 26 14.29 66.64 -60.31
N LYS A 27 15.46 66.08 -60.00
CA LYS A 27 16.23 65.25 -60.93
C LYS A 27 15.49 63.96 -61.29
N ALA A 28 14.92 63.29 -60.29
CA ALA A 28 14.14 62.06 -60.47
C ALA A 28 12.87 62.31 -61.29
N PHE A 29 12.15 63.40 -61.00
CA PHE A 29 10.98 63.81 -61.78
C PHE A 29 11.33 64.02 -63.25
N ARG A 30 12.39 64.79 -63.57
CA ARG A 30 12.82 65.01 -64.97
C ARG A 30 13.14 63.70 -65.69
N LYS A 31 13.83 62.78 -65.02
CA LYS A 31 14.17 61.45 -65.57
C LYS A 31 12.91 60.61 -65.81
N ALA A 32 11.98 60.58 -64.86
CA ALA A 32 10.74 59.81 -64.93
C ALA A 32 9.77 60.39 -65.98
N ALA A 33 9.65 61.71 -66.05
CA ALA A 33 8.84 62.43 -67.03
C ALA A 33 9.31 62.17 -68.46
N LEU A 34 10.62 62.19 -68.72
CA LEU A 34 11.18 61.85 -70.04
C LEU A 34 10.94 60.38 -70.42
N LYS A 35 11.01 59.47 -69.44
CA LYS A 35 10.76 58.04 -69.67
C LYS A 35 9.31 57.76 -70.07
N TRP A 36 8.36 58.45 -69.44
CA TRP A 36 6.92 58.25 -69.64
C TRP A 36 6.25 59.34 -70.48
N HIS A 37 7.01 60.15 -71.23
CA HIS A 37 6.42 61.17 -72.09
C HIS A 37 5.61 60.52 -73.24
N PRO A 38 4.39 60.98 -73.54
CA PRO A 38 3.53 60.36 -74.56
C PRO A 38 4.13 60.42 -75.98
N ASP A 39 4.93 61.44 -76.28
CA ASP A 39 5.64 61.59 -77.57
C ASP A 39 6.74 60.52 -77.77
N LYS A 40 7.47 60.17 -76.70
CA LYS A 40 8.53 59.14 -76.75
C LYS A 40 7.98 57.71 -76.66
N ASN A 41 6.67 57.56 -76.44
CA ASN A 41 6.00 56.28 -76.23
C ASN A 41 4.78 56.11 -77.17
N PRO A 42 4.97 56.18 -78.51
CA PRO A 42 3.85 56.21 -79.45
C PRO A 42 3.00 54.94 -79.46
N GLY A 43 3.55 53.78 -79.08
CA GLY A 43 2.84 52.50 -78.99
C GLY A 43 2.10 52.25 -77.68
N ARG A 44 2.29 53.08 -76.64
CA ARG A 44 1.69 52.90 -75.30
C ARG A 44 1.23 54.23 -74.69
N LYS A 45 0.61 55.09 -75.50
CA LYS A 45 0.26 56.47 -75.13
C LYS A 45 -0.60 56.57 -73.88
N GLN A 46 -1.60 55.70 -73.73
CA GLN A 46 -2.51 55.70 -72.58
C GLN A 46 -1.77 55.38 -71.27
N ALA A 47 -1.03 54.27 -71.21
CA ALA A 47 -0.23 53.91 -70.04
C ALA A 47 0.85 54.96 -69.71
N ALA A 48 1.47 55.55 -70.74
CA ALA A 48 2.43 56.63 -70.56
C ALA A 48 1.79 57.88 -69.95
N GLN A 49 0.59 58.26 -70.41
CA GLN A 49 -0.16 59.40 -69.89
C GLN A 49 -0.59 59.19 -68.43
N GLU A 50 -1.08 58.00 -68.08
CA GLU A 50 -1.46 57.67 -66.69
C GLU A 50 -0.25 57.71 -65.75
N MET A 51 0.87 57.10 -66.14
CA MET A 51 2.10 57.12 -65.34
C MET A 51 2.65 58.54 -65.23
N PHE A 52 2.63 59.32 -66.31
CA PHE A 52 3.03 60.72 -66.29
C PHE A 52 2.18 61.53 -65.31
N LEU A 53 0.85 61.33 -65.31
CA LEU A 53 -0.05 62.00 -64.35
C LEU A 53 0.28 61.61 -62.89
N LYS A 54 0.55 60.33 -62.62
CA LYS A 54 0.98 59.86 -61.29
C LYS A 54 2.32 60.48 -60.88
N ILE A 55 3.29 60.55 -61.79
CA ILE A 55 4.60 61.16 -61.58
C ILE A 55 4.47 62.67 -61.30
N SER A 56 3.60 63.37 -62.02
CA SER A 56 3.30 64.78 -61.78
C SER A 56 2.68 65.00 -60.40
N LYS A 57 1.69 64.18 -60.01
CA LYS A 57 1.07 64.23 -58.68
C LYS A 57 2.07 63.91 -57.56
N ALA A 58 2.95 62.93 -57.76
CA ALA A 58 4.03 62.61 -56.82
C ALA A 58 4.97 63.79 -56.63
N PHE A 59 5.38 64.42 -57.74
CA PHE A 59 6.25 65.59 -57.71
C PHE A 59 5.58 66.78 -57.04
N GLU A 60 4.31 67.06 -57.32
CA GLU A 60 3.55 68.12 -56.67
C GLU A 60 3.56 67.97 -55.15
N LEU A 61 3.25 66.77 -54.64
CA LEU A 61 3.29 66.48 -53.20
C LEU A 61 4.70 66.63 -52.60
N LEU A 62 5.71 66.08 -53.27
CA LEU A 62 7.09 66.06 -52.74
C LEU A 62 7.82 67.40 -52.91
N SER A 63 7.36 68.25 -53.83
CA SER A 63 7.97 69.56 -54.09
C SER A 63 7.57 70.63 -53.07
N ASP A 64 6.37 70.51 -52.49
CA ASP A 64 5.94 71.39 -51.40
C ASP A 64 6.38 70.82 -50.05
N ALA A 65 7.19 71.59 -49.33
CA ALA A 65 7.70 71.20 -48.02
C ALA A 65 6.58 70.93 -47.00
N ALA A 66 5.48 71.68 -47.05
CA ALA A 66 4.35 71.50 -46.14
C ALA A 66 3.59 70.20 -46.44
N ALA A 67 3.29 69.96 -47.73
CA ALA A 67 2.62 68.74 -48.18
C ALA A 67 3.47 67.48 -47.92
N ARG A 68 4.78 67.55 -48.18
CA ARG A 68 5.73 66.46 -47.90
C ARG A 68 5.78 66.13 -46.41
N ALA A 69 5.90 67.15 -45.54
CA ALA A 69 5.93 66.94 -44.10
C ALA A 69 4.62 66.31 -43.57
N ALA A 70 3.47 66.72 -44.10
CA ALA A 70 2.19 66.12 -43.74
C ALA A 70 2.09 64.65 -44.17
N TYR A 71 2.56 64.31 -45.38
CA TYR A 71 2.62 62.93 -45.86
C TYR A 71 3.56 62.07 -45.00
N ASP A 72 4.76 62.57 -44.72
CA ASP A 72 5.76 61.87 -43.91
C ASP A 72 5.25 61.62 -42.48
N HIS A 73 4.52 62.57 -41.89
CA HIS A 73 3.89 62.40 -40.58
C HIS A 73 2.85 61.26 -40.57
N VAL A 74 1.98 61.20 -41.59
CA VAL A 74 0.98 60.12 -41.73
C VAL A 74 1.68 58.77 -41.94
N LEU A 75 2.73 58.73 -42.76
CA LEU A 75 3.51 57.53 -42.99
C LEU A 75 4.17 57.03 -41.69
N ALA A 76 4.76 57.93 -40.91
CA ALA A 76 5.36 57.63 -39.61
C ALA A 76 4.32 57.10 -38.60
N ALA A 77 3.12 57.71 -38.55
CA ALA A 77 2.04 57.22 -37.70
C ALA A 77 1.59 55.80 -38.09
N ARG A 78 1.48 55.51 -39.40
CA ARG A 78 1.10 54.19 -39.91
C ARG A 78 2.15 53.12 -39.60
N THR A 79 3.44 53.43 -39.75
CA THR A 79 4.52 52.49 -39.43
C THR A 79 4.59 52.23 -37.93
N ALA A 80 4.49 53.28 -37.10
CA ALA A 80 4.45 53.14 -35.64
C ALA A 80 3.28 52.26 -35.18
N HIS A 81 2.08 52.44 -35.76
CA HIS A 81 0.93 51.60 -35.47
C HIS A 81 1.17 50.13 -35.84
N THR A 82 1.72 49.88 -37.03
CA THR A 82 2.05 48.52 -37.50
C THR A 82 3.03 47.83 -36.54
N ILE A 83 4.06 48.55 -36.09
CA ILE A 83 5.04 48.05 -35.12
C ILE A 83 4.38 47.75 -33.77
N TYR A 84 3.50 48.64 -33.29
CA TYR A 84 2.75 48.45 -32.04
C TYR A 84 1.88 47.18 -32.09
N VAL A 85 1.08 47.02 -33.14
CA VAL A 85 0.18 45.86 -33.31
C VAL A 85 0.98 44.57 -33.33
N ARG A 86 2.08 44.53 -34.09
CA ARG A 86 2.99 43.37 -34.13
C ARG A 86 3.58 43.06 -32.77
N ARG A 87 4.08 44.05 -32.03
CA ARG A 87 4.63 43.87 -30.68
C ARG A 87 3.58 43.30 -29.73
N ARG A 88 2.34 43.79 -29.79
CA ARG A 88 1.24 43.30 -28.96
C ARG A 88 0.95 41.81 -29.25
N GLN A 89 0.83 41.43 -30.53
CA GLN A 89 0.61 40.04 -30.93
C GLN A 89 1.75 39.12 -30.48
N ASN A 90 3.01 39.56 -30.65
CA ASN A 90 4.17 38.80 -30.18
C ASN A 90 4.13 38.63 -28.65
N ASN A 91 3.85 39.69 -27.89
CA ASN A 91 3.74 39.60 -26.44
C ASN A 91 2.61 38.64 -25.99
N GLU A 92 1.48 38.63 -26.69
CA GLU A 92 0.40 37.66 -26.45
C GLU A 92 0.88 36.23 -26.70
N SER A 93 1.64 36.00 -27.78
CA SER A 93 2.23 34.70 -28.08
C SER A 93 3.25 34.24 -27.03
N GLU A 94 4.09 35.16 -26.54
CA GLU A 94 5.07 34.88 -25.49
C GLU A 94 4.40 34.53 -24.15
N LYS A 95 3.34 35.25 -23.78
CA LYS A 95 2.53 34.93 -22.58
C LYS A 95 1.94 33.52 -22.69
N ARG A 96 1.37 33.17 -23.84
CA ARG A 96 0.83 31.82 -24.08
C ARG A 96 1.91 30.74 -23.98
N ARG A 97 3.11 31.00 -24.54
CA ARG A 97 4.26 30.08 -24.42
C ARG A 97 4.68 29.89 -22.96
N LYS A 98 4.87 30.98 -22.21
CA LYS A 98 5.24 30.92 -20.79
C LYS A 98 4.21 30.17 -19.94
N LEU A 99 2.91 30.39 -20.21
CA LEU A 99 1.84 29.67 -19.52
C LEU A 99 1.92 28.16 -19.79
N ARG A 100 2.15 27.77 -21.05
CA ARG A 100 2.33 26.36 -21.43
C ARG A 100 3.53 25.73 -20.72
N GLU A 101 4.68 26.39 -20.74
CA GLU A 101 5.91 25.92 -20.08
C GLU A 101 5.74 25.78 -18.56
N GLU A 102 5.03 26.71 -17.91
CA GLU A 102 4.72 26.63 -16.48
C GLU A 102 3.75 25.48 -16.16
N LEU A 103 2.74 25.24 -17.00
CA LEU A 103 1.84 24.09 -16.85
C LEU A 103 2.60 22.77 -16.98
N GLU A 104 3.42 22.62 -18.02
CA GLU A 104 4.22 21.42 -18.26
C GLU A 104 5.21 21.15 -17.13
N ARG A 105 5.85 22.18 -16.58
CA ARG A 105 6.73 22.06 -15.40
C ARG A 105 5.97 21.53 -14.19
N ARG A 106 4.75 22.02 -13.94
CA ARG A 106 3.92 21.56 -12.81
C ARG A 106 3.51 20.10 -12.99
N GLU A 107 3.06 19.74 -14.18
CA GLU A 107 2.69 18.36 -14.51
C GLU A 107 3.88 17.40 -14.34
N ALA A 108 5.06 17.76 -14.86
CA ALA A 108 6.29 16.98 -14.69
C ALA A 108 6.68 16.82 -13.21
N ASN A 109 6.59 17.89 -12.41
CA ASN A 109 6.86 17.81 -10.97
C ASN A 109 5.90 16.86 -10.25
N VAL A 110 4.60 16.89 -10.58
CA VAL A 110 3.61 15.99 -9.99
C VAL A 110 3.92 14.54 -10.35
N LEU A 111 4.21 14.27 -11.62
CA LEU A 111 4.60 12.93 -12.09
C LEU A 111 5.87 12.43 -11.39
N ASN A 112 6.89 13.28 -11.26
CA ASN A 112 8.12 12.93 -10.55
C ASN A 112 7.84 12.60 -9.08
N VAL A 113 7.03 13.40 -8.38
CA VAL A 113 6.65 13.12 -6.98
C VAL A 113 5.88 11.80 -6.86
N GLN A 114 4.99 11.49 -7.81
CA GLN A 114 4.30 10.20 -7.84
C GLN A 114 5.28 9.05 -8.07
N HIS A 115 6.20 9.19 -9.01
CA HIS A 115 7.21 8.18 -9.30
C HIS A 115 8.12 7.91 -8.09
N GLU A 116 8.60 8.95 -7.41
CA GLU A 116 9.41 8.82 -6.20
C GLU A 116 8.62 8.15 -5.06
N LYS A 117 7.35 8.51 -4.89
CA LYS A 117 6.46 7.83 -3.92
C LYS A 117 6.29 6.35 -4.23
N GLU A 118 6.08 5.99 -5.49
CA GLU A 118 5.96 4.59 -5.90
C GLU A 118 7.26 3.82 -5.71
N LYS A 119 8.40 4.43 -6.02
CA LYS A 119 9.71 3.84 -5.82
C LYS A 119 9.96 3.58 -4.33
N ALA A 120 9.73 4.58 -3.49
CA ALA A 120 9.84 4.45 -2.03
C ALA A 120 8.89 3.36 -1.49
N LYS A 121 7.65 3.29 -2.01
CA LYS A 121 6.70 2.23 -1.65
C LYS A 121 7.23 0.84 -2.02
N ARG A 122 7.77 0.68 -3.23
CA ARG A 122 8.37 -0.59 -3.70
C ARG A 122 9.57 -1.00 -2.86
N GLU A 123 10.42 -0.05 -2.47
CA GLU A 123 11.57 -0.30 -1.60
C GLU A 123 11.12 -0.71 -0.19
N LEU A 124 10.15 -0.01 0.38
CA LEU A 124 9.56 -0.35 1.68
C LEU A 124 8.93 -1.75 1.67
N GLU A 125 8.19 -2.11 0.62
CA GLU A 125 7.58 -3.44 0.48
C GLU A 125 8.63 -4.56 0.46
N LYS A 126 9.76 -4.35 -0.22
CA LYS A 126 10.88 -5.30 -0.22
C LYS A 126 11.48 -5.47 1.17
N GLU A 127 11.66 -4.36 1.91
CA GLU A 127 12.20 -4.42 3.26
C GLU A 127 11.25 -5.13 4.22
N ILE A 128 9.94 -4.86 4.14
CA ILE A 128 8.93 -5.59 4.93
C ILE A 128 8.98 -7.09 4.62
N GLN A 129 9.09 -7.49 3.35
CA GLN A 129 9.21 -8.89 2.98
C GLN A 129 10.47 -9.55 3.54
N ARG A 130 11.60 -8.84 3.50
CA ARG A 130 12.86 -9.30 4.09
C ARG A 130 12.71 -9.54 5.59
N LEU A 131 12.21 -8.54 6.33
CA LEU A 131 11.99 -8.63 7.77
C LEU A 131 11.03 -9.77 8.14
N ARG A 132 9.94 -9.96 7.37
CA ARG A 132 9.03 -11.10 7.56
C ARG A 132 9.74 -12.44 7.39
N LYS A 133 10.61 -12.57 6.39
CA LYS A 133 11.38 -13.80 6.14
C LYS A 133 12.42 -14.06 7.23
N GLU A 134 13.13 -13.02 7.68
CA GLU A 134 14.08 -13.11 8.78
C GLU A 134 13.36 -13.47 10.10
N GLY A 135 12.24 -12.81 10.41
CA GLY A 135 11.41 -13.13 11.57
C GLY A 135 10.85 -14.56 11.54
N SER A 136 10.39 -15.05 10.38
CA SER A 136 9.93 -16.43 10.22
C SER A 136 11.03 -17.45 10.48
N LYS A 137 12.26 -17.19 10.02
CA LYS A 137 13.40 -18.08 10.27
C LYS A 137 13.78 -18.13 11.74
N LEU A 138 13.74 -16.98 12.42
CA LEU A 138 14.02 -16.90 13.85
C LEU A 138 13.00 -17.72 14.65
N LEU A 139 11.70 -17.51 14.40
CA LEU A 139 10.63 -18.27 15.05
C LEU A 139 10.75 -19.78 14.80
N GLN A 140 11.18 -20.17 13.61
CA GLN A 140 11.41 -21.57 13.30
C GLN A 140 12.56 -22.16 14.14
N ARG A 141 13.69 -21.45 14.23
CA ARG A 141 14.83 -21.87 15.08
C ARG A 141 14.43 -21.97 16.55
N GLU A 142 13.67 -21.00 17.06
CA GLU A 142 13.17 -21.03 18.44
C GLU A 142 12.26 -22.24 18.69
N ARG A 143 11.35 -22.55 17.75
CA ARG A 143 10.51 -23.76 17.84
C ARG A 143 11.33 -25.04 17.84
N GLU A 144 12.33 -25.14 16.98
CA GLU A 144 13.22 -26.31 16.91
C GLU A 144 14.01 -26.48 18.21
N ASN A 145 14.52 -25.40 18.80
CA ASN A 145 15.18 -25.43 20.10
C ASN A 145 14.23 -25.91 21.21
N ILE A 146 13.02 -25.35 21.28
CA ILE A 146 12.00 -25.76 22.27
C ILE A 146 11.65 -27.24 22.10
N GLU A 147 11.48 -27.73 20.87
CA GLU A 147 11.18 -29.14 20.60
C GLU A 147 12.32 -30.07 21.04
N GLN A 148 13.58 -29.66 20.82
CA GLN A 148 14.74 -30.41 21.32
C GLN A 148 14.79 -30.43 22.85
N GLU A 149 14.47 -29.31 23.52
CA GLU A 149 14.41 -29.22 24.97
C GLU A 149 13.35 -30.16 25.54
N ILE A 150 12.12 -30.13 24.97
CA ILE A 150 11.03 -31.04 25.33
C ILE A 150 11.46 -32.49 25.14
N ARG A 151 12.11 -32.82 24.02
CA ARG A 151 12.59 -34.18 23.76
C ARG A 151 13.64 -34.64 24.77
N LYS A 152 14.60 -33.78 25.12
CA LYS A 152 15.61 -34.09 26.15
C LYS A 152 14.96 -34.30 27.51
N ASN A 153 14.03 -33.41 27.90
CA ASN A 153 13.31 -33.52 29.16
C ASN A 153 12.47 -34.81 29.19
N ALA A 154 11.77 -35.16 28.11
CA ALA A 154 11.04 -36.43 28.00
C ALA A 154 11.96 -37.66 28.13
N THR A 155 13.17 -37.63 27.55
CA THR A 155 14.14 -38.73 27.73
C THR A 155 14.71 -38.81 29.16
N VAL A 156 14.81 -37.67 29.86
CA VAL A 156 15.20 -37.65 31.28
C VAL A 156 14.05 -38.16 32.16
N GLU A 157 12.79 -37.85 31.81
CA GLU A 157 11.60 -38.42 32.46
C GLU A 157 11.47 -39.94 32.21
N GLU A 158 11.91 -40.47 31.06
CA GLU A 158 11.97 -41.93 30.82
C GLU A 158 13.09 -42.65 31.61
N GLN A 159 14.13 -41.93 32.05
CA GLN A 159 15.25 -42.50 32.83
C GLN A 159 15.17 -42.22 34.34
N SER A 160 14.52 -41.13 34.73
CA SER A 160 14.08 -40.85 36.10
C SER A 160 12.76 -41.58 36.31
N GLY A 161 12.84 -42.90 36.57
CA GLY A 161 11.71 -43.80 36.71
C GLY A 161 10.52 -43.14 37.39
N ASP A 162 9.54 -42.76 36.56
CA ASP A 162 8.23 -42.39 37.03
C ASP A 162 7.72 -43.59 37.82
N LYS A 163 7.65 -43.44 39.14
CA LYS A 163 6.85 -44.31 40.00
C LYS A 163 5.44 -44.23 39.44
N ARG A 164 5.10 -45.17 38.57
CA ARG A 164 3.83 -45.25 37.86
C ARG A 164 2.75 -45.38 38.91
N LEU A 165 2.17 -44.26 39.33
CA LEU A 165 1.05 -44.22 40.25
C LEU A 165 -0.09 -45.00 39.61
N LEU A 166 -0.31 -46.22 40.10
CA LEU A 166 -1.35 -47.10 39.59
C LEU A 166 -2.69 -46.64 40.14
N ALA A 167 -2.78 -46.31 41.42
CA ALA A 167 -4.03 -45.84 41.99
C ALA A 167 -3.86 -44.87 43.15
N ARG A 168 -4.82 -43.96 43.28
CA ARG A 168 -4.90 -43.00 44.38
C ARG A 168 -6.26 -43.12 45.06
N TYR A 169 -6.26 -43.29 46.38
CA TYR A 169 -7.46 -43.42 47.19
C TYR A 169 -7.50 -42.36 48.28
N LYS A 170 -8.70 -41.85 48.55
CA LYS A 170 -8.97 -40.97 49.69
C LYS A 170 -9.68 -41.77 50.77
N LEU A 171 -9.15 -41.73 51.98
CA LEU A 171 -9.71 -42.33 53.18
C LEU A 171 -10.33 -41.25 54.06
N ARG A 172 -11.46 -41.55 54.70
CA ARG A 172 -12.09 -40.70 55.72
C ARG A 172 -12.61 -41.54 56.88
N TRP A 173 -12.41 -41.08 58.11
CA TRP A 173 -12.96 -41.69 59.32
C TRP A 173 -13.31 -40.63 60.37
N LYS A 174 -14.13 -41.02 61.35
CA LYS A 174 -14.49 -40.16 62.48
C LYS A 174 -13.41 -40.23 63.56
N ARG A 175 -12.91 -39.09 64.05
CA ARG A 175 -12.00 -39.02 65.20
C ARG A 175 -12.83 -38.71 66.45
N GLU A 176 -12.89 -39.64 67.38
CA GLU A 176 -13.41 -39.42 68.74
C GLU A 176 -12.23 -39.28 69.70
N THR A 177 -12.40 -38.46 70.73
CA THR A 177 -11.32 -37.99 71.62
C THR A 177 -10.69 -39.09 72.49
N ASP A 178 -11.33 -40.25 72.62
CA ASP A 178 -10.82 -41.39 73.37
C ASP A 178 -10.44 -42.56 72.44
N GLN A 179 -9.14 -42.66 72.17
CA GLN A 179 -8.35 -43.87 71.89
C GLN A 179 -8.60 -44.76 70.65
N CYS A 180 -9.22 -44.26 69.57
CA CYS A 180 -9.15 -44.98 68.28
C CYS A 180 -8.90 -44.03 67.10
N ASN A 181 -7.63 -43.79 66.76
CA ASN A 181 -7.23 -43.12 65.52
C ASN A 181 -6.47 -44.07 64.60
N TYR A 182 -6.43 -43.75 63.31
CA TYR A 182 -5.51 -44.38 62.37
C TYR A 182 -4.29 -43.50 62.18
N ASP A 183 -3.13 -44.09 62.38
CA ASP A 183 -1.83 -43.49 62.08
C ASP A 183 -1.30 -44.06 60.75
N GLU A 184 -0.21 -43.49 60.24
CA GLU A 184 0.37 -43.90 58.96
C GLU A 184 0.63 -45.41 58.90
N ASP A 185 1.19 -45.98 59.97
CA ASP A 185 1.49 -47.41 60.07
C ASP A 185 0.24 -48.30 60.10
N ASP A 186 -0.84 -47.84 60.72
CA ASP A 186 -2.10 -48.58 60.76
C ASP A 186 -2.73 -48.65 59.36
N LEU A 187 -2.69 -47.54 58.61
CA LEU A 187 -3.19 -47.47 57.25
C LEU A 187 -2.30 -48.29 56.30
N ARG A 188 -0.98 -48.22 56.46
CA ARG A 188 -0.04 -49.06 55.68
C ARG A 188 -0.30 -50.53 55.93
N LYS A 189 -0.50 -50.96 57.18
CA LYS A 189 -0.81 -52.36 57.52
C LYS A 189 -2.18 -52.82 57.00
N LEU A 190 -3.20 -51.95 57.09
CA LEU A 190 -4.54 -52.31 56.67
C LEU A 190 -4.64 -52.47 55.15
N PHE A 191 -3.94 -51.60 54.40
CA PHE A 191 -4.04 -51.55 52.94
C PHE A 191 -2.88 -52.25 52.20
N SER A 192 -1.83 -52.70 52.89
CA SER A 192 -0.72 -53.46 52.27
C SER A 192 -1.18 -54.77 51.62
N LYS A 193 -2.31 -55.34 52.06
CA LYS A 193 -2.91 -56.53 51.43
C LYS A 193 -3.37 -56.32 49.98
N TYR A 194 -3.56 -55.06 49.56
CA TYR A 194 -4.03 -54.74 48.21
C TYR A 194 -2.90 -54.41 47.23
N GLY A 195 -1.69 -54.18 47.73
CA GLY A 195 -0.62 -53.66 46.91
C GLY A 195 0.47 -52.97 47.70
N HIS A 196 1.55 -52.65 47.01
CA HIS A 196 2.61 -51.82 47.57
C HIS A 196 2.14 -50.36 47.58
N ILE A 197 2.30 -49.71 48.74
CA ILE A 197 1.89 -48.33 48.99
C ILE A 197 3.12 -47.46 48.88
N SER A 198 3.20 -46.64 47.84
CA SER A 198 4.29 -45.69 47.64
C SER A 198 4.21 -44.55 48.64
N ASP A 199 3.01 -44.01 48.89
CA ASP A 199 2.85 -42.85 49.76
C ASP A 199 1.54 -42.87 50.57
N VAL A 200 1.61 -42.35 51.79
CA VAL A 200 0.49 -42.21 52.73
C VAL A 200 0.52 -40.82 53.33
N ILE A 201 -0.47 -40.01 53.00
CA ILE A 201 -0.57 -38.63 53.47
C ILE A 201 -1.74 -38.54 54.43
N VAL A 202 -1.47 -38.50 55.75
CA VAL A 202 -2.50 -38.31 56.78
C VAL A 202 -2.71 -36.82 57.04
N SER A 203 -3.96 -36.37 57.00
CA SER A 203 -4.33 -35.00 57.32
C SER A 203 -4.30 -34.77 58.83
N SER A 204 -3.67 -33.67 59.26
CA SER A 204 -3.68 -33.19 60.66
C SER A 204 -5.02 -32.57 61.09
N SER A 205 -6.03 -32.61 60.22
CA SER A 205 -7.36 -32.06 60.49
C SER A 205 -8.08 -32.79 61.63
N SER A 206 -9.04 -32.11 62.25
CA SER A 206 -9.96 -32.69 63.25
C SER A 206 -10.88 -33.76 62.67
N ARG A 207 -11.01 -33.84 61.34
CA ARG A 207 -11.76 -34.89 60.63
C ARG A 207 -10.76 -35.87 60.02
N GLY A 208 -10.71 -37.09 60.54
CA GLY A 208 -9.75 -38.13 60.11
C GLY A 208 -9.80 -38.33 58.60
N MET A 209 -8.69 -38.04 57.91
CA MET A 209 -8.59 -38.13 56.47
C MET A 209 -7.17 -38.52 56.08
N ALA A 210 -7.03 -39.40 55.09
CA ALA A 210 -5.74 -39.70 54.50
C ALA A 210 -5.86 -39.89 52.99
N ILE A 211 -4.74 -39.76 52.28
CA ILE A 211 -4.60 -40.12 50.87
C ILE A 211 -3.58 -41.24 50.77
N LEU A 212 -3.94 -42.30 50.07
CA LEU A 212 -3.06 -43.44 49.77
C LEU A 212 -2.72 -43.45 48.29
N GLU A 213 -1.46 -43.71 47.99
CA GLU A 213 -0.93 -43.88 46.64
C GLU A 213 -0.27 -45.25 46.49
N PHE A 214 -0.72 -46.01 45.49
CA PHE A 214 -0.20 -47.33 45.17
C PHE A 214 0.66 -47.25 43.90
N ASP A 215 1.84 -47.86 43.97
CA ASP A 215 2.76 -48.09 42.84
C ASP A 215 2.65 -49.52 42.29
N GLU A 216 2.15 -50.47 43.08
CA GLU A 216 1.81 -51.84 42.67
C GLU A 216 0.45 -52.24 43.27
N LEU A 217 -0.44 -52.81 42.46
CA LEU A 217 -1.69 -53.42 42.93
C LEU A 217 -1.59 -54.93 42.70
N VAL A 218 -1.86 -55.73 43.74
CA VAL A 218 -1.96 -57.17 43.58
C VAL A 218 -3.23 -57.46 42.78
N ASP A 219 -3.06 -58.02 41.59
CA ASP A 219 -4.12 -58.32 40.63
C ASP A 219 -5.02 -59.45 41.16
N VAL A 220 -5.95 -59.12 42.06
CA VAL A 220 -7.05 -60.02 42.45
C VAL A 220 -8.09 -60.01 41.32
N VAL A 221 -7.72 -60.50 40.13
CA VAL A 221 -8.58 -60.78 38.97
C VAL A 221 -9.38 -62.08 39.21
N SER A 222 -9.99 -62.16 40.39
CA SER A 222 -11.00 -63.18 40.74
C SER A 222 -12.20 -62.56 41.46
N ILE A 223 -12.44 -61.26 41.29
CA ILE A 223 -13.74 -60.64 41.57
C ILE A 223 -14.23 -60.02 40.25
N VAL A 224 -14.32 -60.88 39.23
CA VAL A 224 -15.30 -60.68 38.17
C VAL A 224 -16.61 -61.03 38.85
N ASP A 225 -17.39 -59.99 39.16
CA ASP A 225 -18.73 -59.96 39.74
C ASP A 225 -18.78 -59.18 41.07
N GLU A 226 -19.11 -57.89 40.91
CA GLU A 226 -19.77 -56.99 41.88
C GLU A 226 -18.98 -56.51 43.12
N ASN A 227 -18.45 -55.28 42.95
CA ASN A 227 -18.10 -54.26 43.95
C ASN A 227 -16.74 -54.41 44.67
N ASP A 228 -15.79 -53.61 44.18
CA ASP A 228 -14.67 -52.92 44.85
C ASP A 228 -14.17 -53.45 46.22
N GLY A 229 -13.10 -54.25 46.21
CA GLY A 229 -12.49 -54.80 47.43
C GLY A 229 -11.80 -53.78 48.34
N ILE A 230 -11.25 -52.67 47.79
CA ILE A 230 -10.69 -51.56 48.59
C ILE A 230 -11.80 -50.62 49.07
N GLU A 231 -12.86 -50.40 48.27
CA GLU A 231 -13.98 -49.52 48.65
C GLU A 231 -14.92 -50.13 49.70
N LYS A 232 -14.83 -51.45 49.92
CA LYS A 232 -15.53 -52.19 50.99
C LYS A 232 -14.73 -52.34 52.28
N GLU A 233 -13.51 -51.83 52.36
CA GLU A 233 -12.71 -51.91 53.59
C GLU A 233 -13.27 -50.99 54.66
N THR A 234 -13.83 -51.59 55.69
CA THR A 234 -14.44 -50.87 56.81
C THR A 234 -13.43 -50.49 57.90
N GLY A 235 -12.19 -51.00 57.88
CA GLY A 235 -11.21 -50.74 58.94
C GLY A 235 -11.52 -51.44 60.27
N LYS A 236 -10.97 -50.93 61.38
CA LYS A 236 -11.26 -51.36 62.77
C LYS A 236 -12.77 -51.21 63.05
N PRO A 237 -13.40 -52.20 63.73
CA PRO A 237 -14.85 -52.22 63.96
C PRO A 237 -15.37 -51.00 64.76
N ASP A 238 -14.53 -50.43 65.62
CA ASP A 238 -14.89 -49.27 66.45
C ASP A 238 -14.82 -47.93 65.70
N VAL A 239 -14.08 -47.86 64.58
CA VAL A 239 -13.88 -46.61 63.81
C VAL A 239 -13.87 -46.93 62.32
N PRO A 240 -15.04 -46.91 61.65
CA PRO A 240 -15.10 -47.30 60.25
C PRO A 240 -14.39 -46.30 59.33
N ILE A 241 -13.67 -46.81 58.34
CA ILE A 241 -13.08 -46.03 57.25
C ILE A 241 -14.00 -46.05 56.03
N ALA A 242 -14.18 -44.89 55.42
CA ALA A 242 -14.76 -44.74 54.08
C ALA A 242 -13.66 -44.44 53.06
N THR A 243 -13.54 -45.30 52.07
CA THR A 243 -12.59 -45.26 50.95
C THR A 243 -13.25 -44.66 49.70
N THR A 244 -12.51 -43.88 48.92
CA THR A 244 -12.99 -43.32 47.63
C THR A 244 -11.85 -43.32 46.63
N CYS A 245 -12.01 -43.98 45.47
CA CYS A 245 -11.01 -43.93 44.41
C CYS A 245 -10.95 -42.54 43.77
N LEU A 246 -9.78 -41.91 43.78
CA LEU A 246 -9.50 -40.64 43.09
C LEU A 246 -8.91 -40.87 41.70
N GLN A 247 -8.12 -41.94 41.54
CA GLN A 247 -7.48 -42.31 40.28
C GLN A 247 -7.44 -43.83 40.18
N LYS A 248 -8.11 -44.41 39.17
CA LYS A 248 -8.12 -45.85 38.90
C LYS A 248 -6.85 -46.27 38.14
N PRO A 249 -6.39 -47.51 38.32
CA PRO A 249 -5.33 -48.06 37.48
C PRO A 249 -5.76 -48.01 36.03
N SER A 250 -4.94 -47.35 35.21
CA SER A 250 -5.09 -47.40 33.75
C SER A 250 -4.92 -48.86 33.32
N SER A 251 -6.04 -49.55 33.08
CA SER A 251 -6.07 -50.85 32.41
C SER A 251 -5.27 -50.72 31.13
N ARG A 252 -4.11 -51.39 31.03
CA ARG A 252 -3.30 -51.34 29.81
C ARG A 252 -4.15 -51.87 28.64
N LEU A 253 -4.41 -50.96 27.70
CA LEU A 253 -4.27 -51.14 26.27
C LEU A 253 -3.97 -52.58 25.85
N ARG A 254 -4.95 -53.24 25.19
CA ARG A 254 -4.67 -54.39 24.34
C ARG A 254 -3.63 -53.96 23.30
N SER A 255 -2.49 -54.62 23.34
CA SER A 255 -1.46 -54.54 22.32
C SER A 255 -1.98 -55.16 21.01
N SER A 256 -2.52 -54.34 20.11
CA SER A 256 -2.55 -54.62 18.68
C SER A 256 -2.90 -53.36 17.86
N GLU A 257 -2.10 -53.12 16.83
CA GLU A 257 -2.30 -52.19 15.69
C GLU A 257 -1.72 -50.77 15.79
N ILE A 258 -0.39 -50.73 15.61
CA ILE A 258 0.24 -49.75 14.73
C ILE A 258 -0.27 -50.01 13.30
N GLN A 259 -1.25 -49.23 12.83
CA GLN A 259 -1.33 -48.83 11.42
C GLN A 259 -1.93 -47.43 11.27
N ARG A 260 -1.06 -46.52 10.82
CA ARG A 260 -1.29 -45.43 9.86
C ARG A 260 -2.29 -44.34 10.26
N SER A 261 -1.72 -43.14 10.33
CA SER A 261 -2.38 -41.84 10.41
C SER A 261 -3.61 -41.72 9.50
N LYS A 262 -4.75 -41.41 10.12
CA LYS A 262 -5.87 -40.74 9.44
C LYS A 262 -5.60 -39.24 9.43
N PRO A 263 -5.76 -38.55 8.29
CA PRO A 263 -6.00 -37.11 8.32
C PRO A 263 -7.49 -36.89 8.60
N VAL A 264 -7.80 -36.23 9.71
CA VAL A 264 -9.09 -35.56 9.90
C VAL A 264 -8.73 -34.07 9.98
N GLY A 265 -9.10 -33.23 9.03
CA GLY A 265 -10.44 -33.12 8.49
C GLY A 265 -11.08 -31.91 9.16
N LYS A 266 -11.06 -30.80 8.42
CA LYS A 266 -11.70 -29.51 8.73
C LYS A 266 -13.06 -29.69 9.44
N ILE A 267 -13.26 -28.96 10.53
CA ILE A 267 -14.56 -28.47 10.99
C ILE A 267 -14.38 -26.96 11.22
N CYS A 268 -14.81 -26.10 10.29
CA CYS A 268 -16.15 -25.53 10.11
C CYS A 268 -16.50 -24.47 11.18
N PHE A 269 -16.20 -23.21 10.87
CA PHE A 269 -16.96 -22.05 11.37
C PHE A 269 -18.13 -21.86 10.39
N PHE A 270 -19.35 -22.11 10.85
CA PHE A 270 -20.56 -21.94 10.05
C PHE A 270 -21.05 -20.48 10.15
N CYS A 271 -21.10 -19.83 8.98
CA CYS A 271 -22.14 -18.92 8.51
C CYS A 271 -22.56 -17.70 9.37
N VAL A 272 -22.14 -16.51 8.94
CA VAL A 272 -23.05 -15.36 8.80
C VAL A 272 -22.85 -14.74 7.41
N LYS A 273 -23.80 -15.02 6.52
CA LYS A 273 -24.13 -14.17 5.36
C LYS A 273 -24.47 -12.76 5.87
N PHE A 274 -23.96 -11.70 5.23
CA PHE A 274 -24.74 -10.81 4.34
C PHE A 274 -23.93 -9.56 3.93
N GLN A 275 -23.97 -9.25 2.63
CA GLN A 275 -23.79 -7.93 1.97
C GLN A 275 -22.45 -7.16 2.04
N LEU A 276 -21.69 -7.15 0.94
CA LEU A 276 -21.66 -6.06 -0.07
C LEU A 276 -20.52 -6.23 -1.09
N ARG A 277 -20.90 -6.41 -2.36
CA ARG A 277 -20.34 -5.84 -3.59
C ARG A 277 -18.85 -5.39 -3.61
N THR A 278 -18.05 -6.08 -4.41
CA THR A 278 -17.01 -5.48 -5.27
C THR A 278 -16.98 -6.27 -6.59
N LEU A 279 -17.53 -5.70 -7.67
CA LEU A 279 -16.80 -4.87 -8.63
C LEU A 279 -15.65 -5.62 -9.30
N PHE A 280 -15.99 -6.52 -10.23
CA PHE A 280 -15.27 -6.65 -11.49
C PHE A 280 -16.31 -6.77 -12.60
N GLY A 281 -16.52 -5.67 -13.34
CA GLY A 281 -17.19 -5.70 -14.63
C GLY A 281 -16.15 -5.93 -15.73
N PRO A 282 -16.47 -6.70 -16.79
CA PRO A 282 -15.66 -6.74 -17.99
C PRO A 282 -15.96 -5.53 -18.88
N LEU A 283 -14.91 -5.04 -19.53
CA LEU A 283 -14.93 -4.03 -20.58
C LEU A 283 -15.74 -4.52 -21.79
N THR A 284 -16.73 -3.73 -22.21
CA THR A 284 -17.26 -3.75 -23.59
C THR A 284 -17.23 -2.34 -24.14
N ASN A 285 -16.41 -2.13 -25.17
CA ASN A 285 -16.58 -1.05 -26.14
C ASN A 285 -17.95 -1.21 -26.84
N PHE A 286 -18.67 -0.11 -27.12
CA PHE A 286 -19.23 0.15 -28.46
C PHE A 286 -19.80 1.58 -28.57
N TYR A 287 -19.51 2.17 -29.73
CA TYR A 287 -19.98 3.42 -30.33
C TYR A 287 -21.51 3.63 -30.27
N ASN A 288 -21.95 4.84 -29.90
CA ASN A 288 -22.58 5.88 -30.75
C ASN A 288 -23.09 7.04 -29.89
#